data_AF-Q5YSI6-F1
#
_entry.id   AF-Q5YSI6-F1
#
_cell.length_a   1.000
_cell.length_b   1.000
_cell.length_c   1.000
_cell.angle_alpha   90.00
_cell.angle_beta   90.00
_cell.angle_gamma   90.00
#
_symmetry.space_group_name_H-M   'P 1'
#
loop_
_entity.id
_entity.type
_entity.pdbx_description
1 polymer ?
#
loop_
_entity_poly.entity_id
_entity_poly.type
_entity_poly.pdbx_seq_one_letter_code
_entity_poly.pdbx_strand_id
1 'polypeptide(L)'
;MTEKAEQPAGLEWLAVGATVAFIYGGHHDERVREGVVDRIGKRDAVVTIEGREEKFNITHADRCGDTLWLHRRGRSSWDRGVHLAPADHPEVLAIKAARVRDDAAYEVSLAAEVFQRRRDAATAQILRDAVDAFLKLAGEG
;
A
#
# COMPACT_ATOMS: atom_id res chain seq x y z
N MET A 1 -29.26 -21.74 12.36
CA MET A 1 -28.08 -22.25 11.65
C MET A 1 -27.91 -21.40 10.42
N THR A 2 -26.99 -20.44 10.45
CA THR A 2 -26.75 -19.55 9.30
C THR A 2 -25.89 -20.32 8.31
N GLU A 3 -26.42 -20.60 7.12
CA GLU A 3 -25.61 -21.09 5.99
C GLU A 3 -24.39 -20.18 5.86
N LYS A 4 -23.19 -20.75 6.02
CA LYS A 4 -21.97 -20.09 5.57
C LYS A 4 -22.12 -19.97 4.05
N ALA A 5 -22.47 -18.78 3.58
CA ALA A 5 -22.39 -18.47 2.16
C ALA A 5 -20.98 -18.86 1.70
N GLU A 6 -20.90 -19.77 0.73
CA GLU A 6 -19.64 -20.23 0.17
C GLU A 6 -18.92 -19.03 -0.42
N GLN A 7 -17.73 -18.75 0.10
CA GLN A 7 -16.94 -17.61 -0.34
C GLN A 7 -16.50 -17.86 -1.79
N PRO A 8 -16.55 -16.86 -2.68
CA PRO A 8 -16.12 -17.05 -4.06
C PRO A 8 -14.67 -17.52 -4.10
N ALA A 9 -14.37 -18.50 -4.95
CA ALA A 9 -12.99 -18.97 -5.15
C ALA A 9 -12.07 -17.78 -5.50
N GLY A 10 -10.93 -17.68 -4.82
CA GLY A 10 -9.98 -16.56 -4.93
C GLY A 10 -10.16 -15.45 -3.89
N LEU A 11 -11.16 -15.52 -3.01
CA LEU A 11 -11.36 -14.59 -1.88
C LEU A 11 -11.08 -15.21 -0.51
N GLU A 12 -10.44 -16.36 -0.44
CA GLU A 12 -10.13 -17.08 0.80
C GLU A 12 -9.26 -16.27 1.77
N TRP A 13 -8.50 -15.31 1.25
CA TRP A 13 -7.68 -14.37 2.01
C TRP A 13 -8.52 -13.32 2.78
N LEU A 14 -9.76 -13.06 2.36
CA LEU A 14 -10.61 -12.05 2.96
C LEU A 14 -11.40 -12.66 4.13
N ALA A 15 -10.79 -12.65 5.31
CA ALA A 15 -11.41 -13.09 6.56
C ALA A 15 -11.30 -12.02 7.66
N VAL A 16 -12.24 -11.98 8.60
CA VAL A 16 -12.15 -11.09 9.77
C VAL A 16 -10.88 -11.42 10.56
N GLY A 17 -10.09 -10.41 10.88
CA GLY A 17 -8.78 -10.52 11.52
C GLY A 17 -7.62 -10.74 10.54
N ALA A 18 -7.87 -10.95 9.24
CA ALA A 18 -6.80 -11.09 8.26
C ALA A 18 -6.11 -9.76 7.99
N THR A 19 -4.79 -9.80 7.82
CA THR A 19 -4.00 -8.68 7.32
C THR A 19 -4.18 -8.55 5.82
N VAL A 20 -4.49 -7.34 5.37
CA VAL A 20 -4.77 -7.02 3.96
C VAL A 20 -3.94 -5.84 3.51
N ALA A 21 -3.62 -5.82 2.22
CA ALA A 21 -3.01 -4.67 1.57
C ALA A 21 -4.09 -3.75 1.01
N PHE A 22 -4.07 -2.50 1.45
CA PHE A 22 -4.83 -1.39 0.90
C PHE A 22 -3.93 -0.62 -0.07
N ILE A 23 -4.23 -0.75 -1.36
CA ILE A 23 -3.43 -0.17 -2.45
C ILE A 23 -4.14 1.08 -2.98
N TYR A 24 -3.43 2.21 -3.02
CA TYR A 24 -3.96 3.52 -3.41
C TYR A 24 -2.95 4.33 -4.22
N GLY A 25 -3.33 5.48 -4.78
CA GLY A 25 -2.44 6.36 -5.57
C GLY A 25 -2.45 6.10 -7.08
N GLY A 26 -3.11 5.02 -7.52
CA GLY A 26 -3.32 4.68 -8.93
C GLY A 26 -2.05 4.24 -9.66
N HIS A 27 -2.20 3.77 -10.90
CA HIS A 27 -1.19 2.99 -11.63
C HIS A 27 0.25 3.53 -11.69
N HIS A 28 0.47 4.84 -11.53
CA HIS A 28 1.81 5.44 -11.54
C HIS A 28 2.33 5.83 -10.14
N ASP A 29 1.46 5.92 -9.13
CA ASP A 29 1.81 6.28 -7.75
C ASP A 29 1.25 5.24 -6.74
N GLU A 30 1.19 3.96 -7.12
CA GLU A 30 0.66 2.89 -6.27
C GLU A 30 1.43 2.78 -4.95
N ARG A 31 0.73 2.96 -3.83
CA ARG A 31 1.25 2.82 -2.47
C ARG A 31 0.45 1.76 -1.75
N VAL A 32 1.11 1.06 -0.84
CA VAL A 32 0.47 0.03 0.00
C VAL A 32 0.46 0.50 1.44
N ARG A 33 -0.71 0.40 2.08
CA ARG A 33 -0.83 0.37 3.54
C ARG A 33 -1.37 -0.99 3.96
N GLU A 34 -0.87 -1.50 5.05
CA GLU A 34 -1.46 -2.69 5.67
C GLU A 34 -2.61 -2.31 6.58
N GLY A 35 -3.63 -3.15 6.59
CA GLY A 35 -4.75 -3.04 7.51
C GLY A 35 -5.22 -4.41 7.97
N VAL A 36 -6.16 -4.42 8.90
CA VAL A 36 -6.81 -5.62 9.39
C VAL A 36 -8.29 -5.55 9.04
N VAL A 37 -8.86 -6.66 8.56
CA VAL A 37 -10.30 -6.75 8.27
C VAL A 37 -11.08 -6.84 9.58
N ASP A 38 -11.90 -5.84 9.88
CA ASP A 38 -12.76 -5.83 11.07
C ASP A 38 -14.12 -6.48 10.79
N ARG A 39 -14.63 -6.28 9.57
CA ARG A 39 -15.96 -6.76 9.19
C ARG A 39 -16.05 -7.00 7.69
N ILE A 40 -16.82 -8.01 7.31
CA ILE A 40 -17.14 -8.31 5.91
C ILE A 40 -18.65 -8.23 5.74
N GLY A 41 -19.10 -7.35 4.86
CA GLY A 41 -20.48 -7.22 4.41
C GLY A 41 -20.68 -7.84 3.02
N LYS A 42 -21.91 -7.74 2.50
CA LYS A 42 -22.26 -8.29 1.17
C LYS A 42 -21.59 -7.54 0.02
N ARG A 43 -21.37 -6.23 0.17
CA ARG A 43 -20.80 -5.33 -0.85
C ARG A 43 -19.76 -4.38 -0.28
N ASP A 44 -19.34 -4.61 0.95
CA ASP A 44 -18.33 -3.80 1.61
C ASP A 44 -17.48 -4.65 2.55
N ALA A 45 -16.30 -4.15 2.85
CA ALA A 45 -15.48 -4.59 3.96
C ALA A 45 -15.12 -3.38 4.80
N VAL A 46 -15.00 -3.56 6.11
CA VAL A 46 -14.47 -2.56 7.02
C VAL A 46 -13.08 -3.02 7.40
N VAL A 47 -12.09 -2.15 7.20
CA VAL A 47 -10.69 -2.42 7.49
C VAL A 47 -10.12 -1.31 8.37
N THR A 48 -9.33 -1.67 9.37
CA THR A 48 -8.57 -0.70 10.16
C THR A 48 -7.18 -0.55 9.56
N ILE A 49 -6.85 0.66 9.14
CA ILE A 49 -5.56 1.02 8.54
C ILE A 49 -4.96 2.12 9.39
N GLU A 50 -3.75 1.89 9.94
CA GLU A 50 -3.06 2.87 10.81
C GLU A 50 -3.95 3.40 11.96
N GLY A 51 -4.77 2.54 12.55
CA GLY A 51 -5.69 2.89 13.64
C GLY A 51 -6.93 3.68 13.22
N ARG A 52 -7.20 3.82 11.91
CA ARG A 52 -8.42 4.43 11.37
C ARG A 52 -9.28 3.37 10.71
N GLU A 53 -10.56 3.35 11.08
CA GLU A 53 -11.56 2.54 10.40
C GLU A 53 -11.85 3.11 9.02
N GLU A 54 -11.75 2.27 8.00
CA GLU A 54 -12.01 2.60 6.61
C GLU A 54 -13.06 1.65 6.03
N LYS A 55 -14.14 2.22 5.51
CA LYS A 55 -15.17 1.45 4.80
C LYS A 55 -14.80 1.30 3.32
N PHE A 56 -14.59 0.06 2.89
CA PHE A 56 -14.29 -0.29 1.52
C PHE A 56 -15.54 -0.77 0.78
N ASN A 57 -16.15 0.09 -0.05
CA ASN A 57 -17.31 -0.28 -0.86
C ASN A 57 -16.86 -0.99 -2.15
N ILE A 58 -17.08 -2.30 -2.22
CA ILE A 58 -16.63 -3.16 -3.32
C ILE A 58 -17.47 -2.84 -4.56
N THR A 59 -16.80 -2.42 -5.63
CA THR A 59 -17.42 -2.13 -6.93
C THR A 59 -17.32 -3.33 -7.86
N HIS A 60 -16.16 -3.95 -7.94
CA HIS A 60 -15.90 -5.19 -8.66
C HIS A 60 -14.69 -5.90 -8.04
N ALA A 61 -14.39 -7.09 -8.55
CA ALA A 61 -13.17 -7.81 -8.22
C ALA A 61 -12.44 -8.18 -9.53
N ASP A 62 -11.13 -8.00 -9.53
CA ASP A 62 -10.26 -8.36 -10.65
C ASP A 62 -9.40 -9.56 -10.27
N ARG A 63 -9.09 -10.40 -11.25
CA ARG A 63 -8.22 -11.55 -11.03
C ARG A 63 -6.76 -11.14 -11.17
N CYS A 64 -5.97 -11.43 -10.14
CA CYS A 64 -4.53 -11.26 -10.11
C CYS A 64 -3.90 -12.61 -9.75
N GLY A 65 -3.36 -13.30 -10.76
CA GLY A 65 -2.98 -14.71 -10.63
C GLY A 65 -4.18 -15.59 -10.25
N ASP A 66 -4.05 -16.32 -9.15
CA ASP A 66 -5.11 -17.18 -8.60
C ASP A 66 -5.99 -16.47 -7.56
N THR A 67 -5.72 -15.20 -7.27
CA THR A 67 -6.46 -14.42 -6.27
C THR A 67 -7.40 -13.41 -6.91
N LEU A 68 -8.50 -13.11 -6.22
CA LEU A 68 -9.39 -12.00 -6.56
C LEU A 68 -9.02 -10.80 -5.69
N TRP A 69 -8.71 -9.68 -6.33
CA TRP A 69 -8.48 -8.40 -5.69
C TRP A 69 -9.78 -7.61 -5.72
N LEU A 70 -10.15 -7.02 -4.59
CA LEU A 70 -11.36 -6.20 -4.51
C LEU A 70 -11.02 -4.79 -4.94
N HIS A 71 -11.84 -4.22 -5.81
CA HIS A 71 -11.67 -2.85 -6.28
C HIS A 71 -12.81 -1.96 -5.82
N ARG A 72 -12.49 -0.74 -5.39
CA ARG A 72 -13.46 0.35 -5.24
C ARG A 72 -13.11 1.49 -6.19
N ARG A 73 -14.14 2.08 -6.80
CA ARG A 73 -13.97 3.31 -7.57
C ARG A 73 -13.62 4.45 -6.61
N GLY A 74 -12.50 5.14 -6.85
CA GLY A 74 -12.17 6.37 -6.13
C GLY A 74 -13.22 7.46 -6.41
N ARG A 75 -13.24 8.50 -5.57
CA ARG A 75 -14.25 9.57 -5.67
C ARG A 75 -13.98 10.57 -6.79
N SER A 76 -12.84 10.48 -7.47
CA SER A 76 -12.48 11.35 -8.60
C SER A 76 -11.78 10.57 -9.71
N SER A 77 -11.74 11.13 -10.92
CA SER A 77 -10.99 10.57 -12.06
C SER A 77 -9.47 10.53 -11.86
N TRP A 78 -8.96 11.28 -10.88
CA TRP A 78 -7.56 11.29 -10.43
C TRP A 78 -7.29 10.24 -9.36
N ASP A 79 -8.34 9.81 -8.66
CA ASP A 79 -8.33 8.74 -7.65
C ASP A 79 -8.60 7.41 -8.38
N ARG A 80 -7.66 7.05 -9.27
CA ARG A 80 -7.74 5.87 -10.15
C ARG A 80 -7.57 4.60 -9.33
N GLY A 81 -8.68 4.17 -8.74
CA GLY A 81 -8.83 2.84 -8.15
C GLY A 81 -8.12 2.68 -6.82
N VAL A 82 -8.83 2.07 -5.88
CA VAL A 82 -8.24 1.58 -4.64
C VAL A 82 -8.52 0.09 -4.57
N HIS A 83 -7.49 -0.70 -4.29
CA HIS A 83 -7.60 -2.14 -4.19
C HIS A 83 -7.47 -2.62 -2.74
N LEU A 84 -8.19 -3.70 -2.42
CA LEU A 84 -7.86 -4.58 -1.30
C LEU A 84 -7.38 -5.92 -1.86
N ALA A 85 -6.24 -6.36 -1.35
CA ALA A 85 -5.55 -7.58 -1.78
C ALA A 85 -4.95 -8.33 -0.57
N PRO A 86 -4.54 -9.61 -0.73
CA PRO A 86 -3.73 -10.29 0.29
C PRO A 86 -2.41 -9.53 0.53
N ALA A 87 -2.04 -9.32 1.79
CA ALA A 87 -0.87 -8.51 2.15
C ALA A 87 0.48 -9.12 1.74
N ASP A 88 0.49 -10.43 1.56
CA ASP A 88 1.63 -11.29 1.21
C ASP A 88 1.67 -11.67 -0.27
N HIS A 89 0.72 -11.18 -1.09
CA HIS A 89 0.71 -11.47 -2.52
C HIS A 89 1.99 -10.95 -3.20
N PRO A 90 2.63 -11.71 -4.12
CA PRO A 90 3.88 -11.29 -4.77
C PRO A 90 3.83 -9.88 -5.40
N GLU A 91 2.74 -9.55 -6.08
CA GLU A 91 2.55 -8.19 -6.65
C GLU A 91 2.47 -7.09 -5.57
N VAL A 92 1.87 -7.36 -4.42
CA VAL A 92 1.85 -6.40 -3.30
C VAL A 92 3.26 -6.18 -2.76
N LEU A 93 4.05 -7.24 -2.64
CA LEU A 93 5.46 -7.16 -2.23
C LEU A 93 6.29 -6.40 -3.26
N ALA A 94 6.03 -6.58 -4.55
CA ALA A 94 6.70 -5.85 -5.63
C ALA A 94 6.38 -4.34 -5.56
N ILE A 95 5.11 -3.95 -5.33
CA ILE A 95 4.73 -2.54 -5.15
C ILE A 95 5.44 -1.94 -3.92
N LYS A 96 5.45 -2.65 -2.79
CA LYS A 96 6.18 -2.22 -1.58
C LYS A 96 7.67 -2.01 -1.89
N ALA A 97 8.30 -2.98 -2.55
CA ALA A 97 9.73 -2.92 -2.89
C ALA A 97 10.05 -1.75 -3.84
N ALA A 98 9.21 -1.52 -4.85
CA ALA A 98 9.36 -0.38 -5.75
C ALA A 98 9.31 0.95 -4.99
N ARG A 99 8.40 1.09 -4.02
CA ARG A 99 8.25 2.33 -3.25
C ARG A 99 9.36 2.60 -2.27
N VAL A 100 9.96 1.57 -1.66
CA VAL A 100 11.13 1.76 -0.78
C VAL A 100 12.24 2.53 -1.50
N ARG A 101 12.44 2.25 -2.80
CA ARG A 101 13.44 2.96 -3.61
C ARG A 101 13.04 4.39 -3.93
N ASP A 102 11.79 4.61 -4.34
CA ASP A 102 11.27 5.94 -4.66
C ASP A 102 11.25 6.87 -3.45
N ASP A 103 10.78 6.37 -2.30
CA ASP A 103 10.74 7.12 -1.05
C ASP A 103 12.17 7.47 -0.59
N ALA A 104 13.14 6.57 -0.72
CA ALA A 104 14.54 6.87 -0.43
C ALA A 104 15.13 7.96 -1.37
N ALA A 105 14.78 7.95 -2.65
CA ALA A 105 15.19 9.01 -3.58
C ALA A 105 14.55 10.36 -3.25
N TYR A 106 13.29 10.34 -2.81
CA TYR A 106 12.58 11.53 -2.35
C TYR A 106 13.19 12.11 -1.06
N GLU A 107 13.55 11.27 -0.09
CA GLU A 107 14.24 11.70 1.13
C GLU A 107 15.60 12.34 0.84
N VAL A 108 16.37 11.80 -0.11
CA VAL A 108 17.62 12.44 -0.58
C VAL A 108 17.34 13.84 -1.13
N SER A 109 16.28 13.99 -1.93
CA SER A 109 15.90 15.27 -2.52
C SER A 109 15.49 16.29 -1.45
N LEU A 110 14.67 15.88 -0.48
CA LEU A 110 14.29 16.74 0.66
C LEU A 110 15.50 17.14 1.51
N ALA A 111 16.38 16.19 1.84
CA ALA A 111 17.57 16.48 2.62
C ALA A 111 18.52 17.45 1.88
N ALA A 112 18.62 17.32 0.55
CA ALA A 112 19.40 18.23 -0.27
C ALA A 112 18.83 19.65 -0.25
N GLU A 113 17.50 19.81 -0.35
CA GLU A 113 16.86 21.12 -0.22
C GLU A 113 17.11 21.77 1.14
N VAL A 114 16.99 21.00 2.23
CA VAL A 114 17.25 21.48 3.60
C VAL A 114 18.71 21.92 3.74
N PHE A 115 19.65 21.11 3.25
CA PHE A 115 21.07 21.47 3.26
C PHE A 115 21.35 22.73 2.45
N GLN A 116 20.78 22.88 1.26
CA GLN A 116 20.97 24.07 0.43
C GLN A 116 20.54 25.36 1.13
N ARG A 117 19.47 25.31 1.95
CA ARG A 117 18.93 26.45 2.71
C ARG A 117 19.77 26.81 3.93
N ARG A 118 20.26 25.82 4.69
CA ARG A 118 20.92 26.05 5.99
C ARG A 118 22.45 25.96 5.94
N ARG A 119 22.98 25.02 5.14
CA ARG A 119 24.42 24.77 4.91
C ARG A 119 25.23 24.62 6.20
N ASP A 120 24.67 23.92 7.18
CA ASP A 120 25.31 23.64 8.46
C ASP A 120 25.66 22.14 8.60
N ALA A 121 26.51 21.81 9.57
CA ALA A 121 26.99 20.44 9.78
C ALA A 121 25.86 19.44 10.07
N ALA A 122 24.81 19.87 10.77
CA ALA A 122 23.67 19.01 11.08
C ALA A 122 22.89 18.63 9.81
N THR A 123 22.62 19.59 8.94
CA THR A 123 21.93 19.35 7.67
C THR A 123 22.79 18.60 6.65
N ALA A 124 24.12 18.79 6.68
CA ALA A 124 25.04 17.96 5.89
C ALA A 124 25.00 16.48 6.31
N GLN A 125 24.91 16.22 7.62
CA GLN A 125 24.80 14.85 8.14
C GLN A 125 23.49 14.18 7.70
N ILE A 126 22.35 14.89 7.80
CA ILE A 126 21.05 14.38 7.34
C ILE A 126 21.10 14.00 5.85
N LEU A 127 21.69 14.85 5.00
CA LEU A 127 21.85 14.55 3.58
C LEU A 127 22.73 13.32 3.36
N ARG A 128 23.83 13.20 4.09
CA ARG A 128 24.71 12.03 4.00
C ARG A 128 23.98 10.75 4.39
N ASP A 129 23.25 10.75 5.51
CA ASP A 129 22.52 9.58 5.99
C ASP A 129 21.45 9.13 4.97
N ALA A 130 20.74 10.09 4.35
CA ALA A 130 19.76 9.80 3.31
C ALA A 130 20.41 9.18 2.05
N VAL A 131 21.56 9.72 1.62
CA VAL A 131 22.31 9.18 0.47
C VAL A 131 22.84 7.77 0.77
N ASP A 132 23.39 7.55 1.96
CA ASP A 132 23.91 6.23 2.36
C ASP A 132 22.77 5.19 2.40
N ALA A 133 21.58 5.56 2.91
CA ALA A 133 20.40 4.70 2.89
C ALA A 133 19.96 4.36 1.45
N PHE A 134 19.90 5.35 0.56
CA PHE A 134 19.56 5.13 -0.85
C PHE A 134 20.56 4.22 -1.57
N LEU A 135 21.86 4.44 -1.37
CA LEU A 135 22.92 3.63 -1.99
C LEU A 135 22.90 2.19 -1.48
N LYS A 136 22.60 1.97 -0.20
CA LYS A 136 22.46 0.62 0.35
C LYS A 136 21.38 -0.18 -0.39
N LEU A 137 20.23 0.44 -0.64
CA LEU A 137 19.14 -0.17 -1.41
C LEU A 137 19.52 -0.47 -2.88
N ALA A 138 20.46 0.28 -3.46
CA ALA A 138 20.93 0.07 -4.82
C ALA A 138 22.00 -1.04 -4.95
N GLY A 139 22.70 -1.38 -3.86
CA GLY A 139 23.74 -2.42 -3.83
C GLY A 139 23.25 -3.83 -3.47
N GLU A 140 21.98 -3.98 -3.07
CA GLU A 140 21.35 -5.25 -2.69
C GLU A 140 20.61 -5.95 -3.87
N GLY A 141 20.77 -5.44 -5.10
CA GLY A 141 20.09 -5.93 -6.32
C GLY A 141 20.96 -6.73 -7.27
#